data_AF-A0A8B7JC65-F1
#
_entry.id   AF-A0A8B7JC65-F1
#
_cell.length_a   1.000
_cell.length_b   1.000
_cell.length_c   1.000
_cell.angle_alpha   90.00
_cell.angle_beta   90.00
_cell.angle_gamma   90.00
#
_symmetry.space_group_name_H-M   'P 1'
#
loop_
_entity.id
_entity.type
_entity.pdbx_description
1 polymer ?
#
loop_
_entity_poly.entity_id
_entity_poly.type
_entity_poly.pdbx_seq_one_letter_code
_entity_poly.pdbx_strand_id
1 'polypeptide(L)'
;MLSAGSFSSPYEHLSQPETKRMVEHYTAYLSDNTRLIANPGLKFSVRNEVMATSHVTDEWMTQMEMSRLNSYIVRRYIATPSGVLRIYPGSLMDKAFDPTRRQWYLHAVANPGLITFTGPYLDVGGAGYVVTISHTVHSSSLLKLFPHRRCTYQSDVWKGARGERKSAYLPAKLSPHDSPS
;
A
#
# COMPACT_ATOMS: atom_id res chain seq x y z
N MET A 1 1.37 -6.76 -7.64
CA MET A 1 2.03 -6.36 -8.91
C MET A 1 3.37 -5.72 -8.59
N LEU A 2 4.20 -5.56 -9.61
CA LEU A 2 5.45 -4.80 -9.54
C LEU A 2 5.35 -3.64 -10.53
N SER A 3 5.63 -2.41 -10.11
CA SER A 3 5.72 -1.30 -11.05
C SER A 3 7.03 -1.37 -11.83
N ALA A 4 7.16 -0.60 -12.92
CA ALA A 4 8.41 -0.49 -13.67
C ALA A 4 9.60 -0.09 -12.76
N GLY A 5 9.33 0.65 -11.68
CA GLY A 5 10.33 1.03 -10.68
C GLY A 5 10.93 -0.14 -9.91
N SER A 6 10.36 -1.34 -9.97
CA SER A 6 10.89 -2.58 -9.37
C SER A 6 12.00 -3.23 -10.19
N PHE A 7 12.16 -2.85 -11.45
CA PHE A 7 13.13 -3.46 -12.36
C PHE A 7 14.41 -2.65 -12.44
N SER A 8 15.53 -3.33 -12.71
CA SER A 8 16.82 -2.68 -12.96
C SER A 8 16.79 -1.85 -14.25
N SER A 9 15.98 -2.28 -15.23
CA SER A 9 15.74 -1.56 -16.49
C SER A 9 14.24 -1.23 -16.65
N PRO A 10 13.72 -0.16 -16.02
CA PRO A 10 12.29 0.18 -16.06
C PRO A 10 11.76 0.40 -17.48
N TYR A 11 12.54 1.06 -18.35
CA TYR A 11 12.12 1.34 -19.73
C TYR A 11 11.98 0.07 -20.55
N GLU A 12 12.95 -0.83 -20.45
CA GLU A 12 12.91 -2.14 -21.14
C GLU A 12 11.69 -2.94 -20.69
N HIS A 13 11.45 -3.00 -19.37
CA HIS A 13 10.27 -3.64 -18.81
C HIS A 13 8.99 -3.06 -19.43
N LEU A 14 8.85 -1.73 -19.53
CA LEU A 14 7.68 -1.09 -20.12
C LEU A 14 7.53 -1.35 -21.62
N SER A 15 8.63 -1.39 -22.38
CA SER A 15 8.62 -1.57 -23.84
C SER A 15 8.25 -2.99 -24.30
N GLN A 16 8.52 -4.02 -23.48
CA GLN A 16 8.29 -5.41 -23.87
C GLN A 16 6.91 -5.89 -23.41
N PRO A 17 6.10 -6.59 -24.23
CA PRO A 17 4.84 -7.15 -23.75
C PRO A 17 5.07 -8.10 -22.58
N GLU A 18 4.18 -8.07 -21.58
CA GLU A 18 4.23 -9.06 -20.51
C GLU A 18 3.79 -10.42 -21.06
N THR A 19 4.59 -11.46 -20.83
CA THR A 19 4.30 -12.82 -21.28
C THR A 19 4.11 -13.76 -20.09
N LYS A 20 3.34 -14.83 -20.27
CA LYS A 20 3.14 -15.86 -19.25
C LYS A 20 4.46 -16.39 -18.69
N ARG A 21 5.44 -16.65 -19.57
CA ARG A 21 6.78 -17.13 -19.20
C ARG A 21 7.54 -16.14 -18.31
N MET A 22 7.43 -14.83 -18.59
CA MET A 22 8.04 -13.81 -17.73
C MET A 22 7.40 -13.79 -16.35
N VAL A 23 6.05 -13.85 -16.29
CA VAL A 23 5.31 -13.90 -15.03
C VAL A 23 5.65 -15.15 -14.21
N GLU A 24 5.75 -16.31 -14.85
CA GLU A 24 6.18 -17.57 -14.21
C GLU A 24 7.60 -17.44 -13.65
N HIS A 25 8.53 -16.84 -14.40
CA HIS A 25 9.90 -16.63 -13.96
C HIS A 25 9.99 -15.65 -12.77
N TYR A 26 9.25 -14.53 -12.80
CA TYR A 26 9.14 -13.62 -11.66
C TYR A 26 8.56 -14.31 -10.44
N THR A 27 7.50 -15.11 -10.62
CA THR A 27 6.82 -15.83 -9.55
C THR A 27 7.77 -16.84 -8.91
N ALA A 28 8.48 -17.64 -9.71
CA ALA A 28 9.46 -18.60 -9.22
C ALA A 28 10.58 -17.91 -8.42
N TYR A 29 11.11 -16.79 -8.90
CA TYR A 29 12.12 -16.05 -8.17
C TYR A 29 11.59 -15.48 -6.84
N LEU A 30 10.38 -14.94 -6.81
CA LEU A 30 9.83 -14.30 -5.62
C LEU A 30 9.36 -15.30 -4.55
N SER A 31 8.96 -16.51 -4.95
CA SER A 31 8.56 -17.57 -4.03
C SER A 31 9.70 -18.49 -3.59
N ASP A 32 10.87 -18.39 -4.23
CA ASP A 32 12.01 -19.27 -3.96
C ASP A 32 12.70 -18.96 -2.62
N ASN A 33 12.53 -19.82 -1.63
CA ASN A 33 13.24 -19.71 -0.34
C ASN A 33 14.69 -20.21 -0.40
N THR A 34 15.08 -20.97 -1.43
CA THR A 34 16.43 -21.57 -1.55
C THR A 34 17.48 -20.56 -2.03
N ARG A 35 17.04 -19.47 -2.65
CA ARG A 35 17.90 -18.45 -3.31
C ARG A 35 18.73 -18.99 -4.46
N LEU A 36 18.30 -20.10 -5.07
CA LEU A 36 18.96 -20.71 -6.22
C LEU A 36 18.43 -20.15 -7.55
N ILE A 37 17.24 -19.57 -7.56
CA ILE A 37 16.67 -18.98 -8.78
C ILE A 37 17.37 -17.66 -9.09
N ALA A 38 17.87 -17.55 -10.33
CA ALA A 38 18.54 -16.35 -10.82
C ALA A 38 17.59 -15.13 -10.81
N ASN A 39 18.13 -13.96 -10.48
CA ASN A 39 17.34 -12.72 -10.45
C ASN A 39 16.91 -12.33 -11.87
N PRO A 40 15.59 -12.23 -12.15
CA PRO A 40 15.06 -11.95 -13.49
C PRO A 40 15.10 -10.45 -13.85
N GLY A 41 16.07 -9.69 -13.33
CA GLY A 41 16.20 -8.25 -13.55
C GLY A 41 15.46 -7.36 -12.56
N LEU A 42 15.08 -7.88 -11.39
CA LEU A 42 14.49 -7.11 -10.30
C LEU A 42 15.57 -6.40 -9.47
N LYS A 43 15.23 -5.25 -8.89
CA LYS A 43 16.07 -4.59 -7.88
C LYS A 43 16.19 -5.49 -6.65
N PHE A 44 17.37 -5.47 -6.01
CA PHE A 44 17.69 -6.37 -4.89
C PHE A 44 16.71 -6.25 -3.69
N SER A 45 16.12 -5.09 -3.49
CA SER A 45 15.17 -4.81 -2.40
C SER A 45 13.79 -5.46 -2.61
N VAL A 46 13.39 -5.70 -3.87
CA VAL A 46 12.04 -6.12 -4.23
C VAL A 46 11.65 -7.43 -3.57
N ARG A 47 12.54 -8.43 -3.57
CA ARG A 47 12.25 -9.73 -2.94
C ARG A 47 11.90 -9.58 -1.46
N ASN A 48 12.71 -8.81 -0.72
CA ASN A 48 12.48 -8.59 0.70
C ASN A 48 11.19 -7.79 0.95
N GLU A 49 10.87 -6.82 0.09
CA GLU A 49 9.65 -6.01 0.17
C GLU A 49 8.39 -6.82 -0.17
N VAL A 50 8.46 -7.73 -1.16
CA VAL A 50 7.39 -8.69 -1.47
C VAL A 50 7.12 -9.60 -0.29
N MET A 51 8.17 -10.11 0.36
CA MET A 51 8.05 -10.94 1.56
C MET A 51 7.50 -10.15 2.75
N ALA A 52 7.98 -8.93 2.99
CA ALA A 52 7.52 -8.09 4.10
C ALA A 52 6.03 -7.71 4.00
N THR A 53 5.45 -7.79 2.80
CA THR A 53 4.06 -7.45 2.54
C THR A 53 3.16 -8.68 2.35
N SER A 54 3.69 -9.92 2.42
CA SER A 54 2.97 -11.14 2.04
C SER A 54 1.67 -11.36 2.81
N HIS A 55 1.69 -11.17 4.12
CA HIS A 55 0.56 -11.46 5.02
C HIS A 55 -0.49 -10.35 5.10
N VAL A 56 -0.23 -9.20 4.47
CA VAL A 56 -1.14 -8.05 4.54
C VAL A 56 -2.48 -8.35 3.87
N THR A 57 -2.48 -9.16 2.81
CA THR A 57 -3.71 -9.55 2.12
C THR A 57 -4.63 -10.37 3.02
N ASP A 58 -4.09 -11.29 3.82
CA ASP A 58 -4.88 -12.15 4.72
C ASP A 58 -5.59 -11.30 5.78
N GLU A 59 -4.87 -10.35 6.37
CA GLU A 59 -5.43 -9.38 7.32
C GLU A 59 -6.55 -8.55 6.68
N TRP A 60 -6.36 -8.06 5.44
CA TRP A 60 -7.39 -7.29 4.75
C TRP A 60 -8.63 -8.12 4.42
N MET A 61 -8.48 -9.41 4.10
CA MET A 61 -9.60 -10.32 3.90
C MET A 61 -10.42 -10.43 5.19
N THR A 62 -9.77 -10.73 6.32
CA THR A 62 -10.43 -10.81 7.63
C THR A 62 -11.12 -9.49 8.01
N GLN A 63 -10.47 -8.35 7.80
CA GLN A 63 -11.08 -7.06 8.10
C GLN A 63 -12.27 -6.73 7.19
N MET A 64 -12.27 -7.16 5.94
CA MET A 64 -13.41 -6.94 5.04
C MET A 64 -14.66 -7.72 5.52
N GLU A 65 -14.45 -8.92 6.06
CA GLU A 65 -15.54 -9.76 6.60
C GLU A 65 -16.04 -9.26 7.95
N MET A 66 -15.13 -8.85 8.85
CA MET A 66 -15.47 -8.57 10.25
C MET A 66 -15.71 -7.09 10.56
N SER A 67 -15.17 -6.17 9.78
CA SER A 67 -15.23 -4.73 10.10
C SER A 67 -16.54 -4.09 9.68
N ARG A 68 -17.11 -3.29 10.59
CA ARG A 68 -18.28 -2.43 10.30
C ARG A 68 -17.98 -1.33 9.27
N LEU A 69 -16.69 -1.09 8.98
CA LEU A 69 -16.25 -0.09 8.00
C LEU A 69 -16.19 -0.63 6.56
N ASN A 70 -16.45 -1.92 6.35
CA ASN A 70 -16.33 -2.57 5.04
C ASN A 70 -17.22 -1.93 3.94
N SER A 71 -18.35 -1.34 4.32
CA SER A 71 -19.26 -0.64 3.40
C SER A 71 -18.71 0.69 2.88
N TYR A 72 -17.67 1.23 3.53
CA TYR A 72 -17.07 2.51 3.18
C TYR A 72 -15.69 2.38 2.53
N ILE A 73 -14.94 1.33 2.89
CA ILE A 73 -13.60 1.05 2.34
C ILE A 73 -13.74 0.25 1.05
N VAL A 74 -13.56 0.92 -0.08
CA VAL A 74 -13.67 0.27 -1.39
C VAL A 74 -12.43 -0.54 -1.75
N ARG A 75 -11.28 -0.19 -1.15
CA ARG A 75 -10.00 -0.79 -1.46
C ARG A 75 -8.93 -0.46 -0.42
N ARG A 76 -7.99 -1.38 -0.28
CA ARG A 76 -6.76 -1.18 0.49
C ARG A 76 -5.55 -1.36 -0.40
N TYR A 77 -4.57 -0.49 -0.22
CA TYR A 77 -3.29 -0.55 -0.93
C TYR A 77 -2.15 -0.72 0.06
N ILE A 78 -1.11 -1.43 -0.38
CA ILE A 78 0.18 -1.37 0.26
C ILE A 78 1.28 -1.19 -0.79
N ALA A 79 2.04 -0.10 -0.69
CA ALA A 79 3.10 0.23 -1.62
C ALA A 79 4.46 0.31 -0.94
N THR A 80 5.53 0.14 -1.70
CA THR A 80 6.92 0.20 -1.22
C THR A 80 7.75 1.11 -2.13
N PRO A 81 8.90 1.63 -1.65
CA PRO A 81 9.76 2.50 -2.44
C PRO A 81 10.31 1.83 -3.69
N SER A 82 10.47 0.50 -3.69
CA SER A 82 10.91 -0.23 -4.88
C SER A 82 9.77 -0.56 -5.84
N GLY A 83 8.56 -0.07 -5.62
CA GLY A 83 7.44 -0.26 -6.56
C GLY A 83 6.63 -1.55 -6.38
N VAL A 84 6.84 -2.31 -5.29
CA VAL A 84 5.93 -3.41 -4.93
C VAL A 84 4.60 -2.81 -4.51
N LEU A 85 3.51 -3.31 -5.09
CA LEU A 85 2.14 -2.91 -4.76
C LEU A 85 1.26 -4.13 -4.56
N ARG A 86 0.55 -4.18 -3.41
CA ARG A 86 -0.59 -5.07 -3.21
C ARG A 86 -1.87 -4.27 -3.10
N ILE A 87 -2.93 -4.85 -3.63
CA ILE A 87 -4.25 -4.25 -3.70
C ILE A 87 -5.25 -5.30 -3.26
N TYR A 88 -6.19 -4.91 -2.40
CA TYR A 88 -7.35 -5.74 -2.08
C TYR A 88 -8.65 -4.92 -2.06
N PRO A 89 -9.74 -5.38 -2.70
CA PRO A 89 -9.80 -6.52 -3.62
C PRO A 89 -8.86 -6.35 -4.82
N GLY A 90 -8.42 -7.45 -5.43
CA GLY A 90 -7.51 -7.41 -6.58
C GLY A 90 -8.09 -6.61 -7.75
N SER A 91 -7.24 -5.91 -8.51
CA SER A 91 -7.67 -5.18 -9.70
C SER A 91 -6.60 -5.14 -10.77
N LEU A 92 -7.04 -5.16 -12.01
CA LEU A 92 -6.17 -5.02 -13.18
C LEU A 92 -5.66 -3.57 -13.22
N MET A 93 -4.36 -3.39 -13.06
CA MET A 93 -3.72 -2.09 -13.20
C MET A 93 -2.99 -2.01 -14.54
N ASP A 94 -2.93 -0.81 -15.08
CA ASP A 94 -2.07 -0.50 -16.22
C ASP A 94 -0.60 -0.84 -15.88
N LYS A 95 0.13 -1.37 -16.84
CA LYS A 95 1.54 -1.77 -16.66
C LYS A 95 2.45 -0.58 -16.32
N ALA A 96 2.11 0.62 -16.77
CA ALA A 96 2.79 1.87 -16.43
C ALA A 96 2.34 2.45 -15.08
N PHE A 97 1.43 1.79 -14.36
CA PHE A 97 1.01 2.25 -13.04
C PHE A 97 2.19 2.26 -12.06
N ASP A 98 2.57 3.45 -11.63
CA ASP A 98 3.54 3.64 -10.55
C ASP A 98 2.83 4.09 -9.26
N PRO A 99 2.84 3.27 -8.18
CA PRO A 99 2.28 3.66 -6.88
C PRO A 99 3.08 4.79 -6.23
N THR A 100 4.39 4.87 -6.47
CA THR A 100 5.28 5.82 -5.78
C THR A 100 5.08 7.26 -6.24
N ARG A 101 4.38 7.45 -7.36
CA ARG A 101 4.02 8.75 -7.93
C ARG A 101 2.63 9.23 -7.52
N ARG A 102 1.88 8.45 -6.73
CA ARG A 102 0.51 8.79 -6.36
C ARG A 102 0.50 9.75 -5.18
N GLN A 103 -0.46 10.68 -5.17
CA GLN A 103 -0.57 11.69 -4.11
C GLN A 103 -0.69 11.07 -2.72
N TRP A 104 -1.48 10.00 -2.56
CA TRP A 104 -1.58 9.27 -1.29
C TRP A 104 -0.25 8.68 -0.84
N TYR A 105 0.62 8.27 -1.77
CA TYR A 105 1.96 7.78 -1.43
C TYR A 105 2.85 8.93 -1.01
N LEU A 106 2.91 9.98 -1.82
CA LEU A 106 3.74 11.16 -1.59
C LEU A 106 3.37 11.85 -0.27
N HIS A 107 2.08 11.98 0.05
CA HIS A 107 1.60 12.55 1.31
C HIS A 107 2.08 11.72 2.50
N ALA A 108 1.94 10.39 2.46
CA ALA A 108 2.39 9.53 3.55
C ALA A 108 3.91 9.58 3.74
N VAL A 109 4.69 9.59 2.65
CA VAL A 109 6.16 9.71 2.68
C VAL A 109 6.59 11.03 3.32
N ALA A 110 5.91 12.13 2.97
CA ALA A 110 6.22 13.45 3.49
C ALA A 110 5.86 13.64 4.98
N ASN A 111 5.02 12.77 5.54
CA ASN A 111 4.49 12.88 6.90
C ASN A 111 4.62 11.56 7.68
N PRO A 112 5.85 11.10 7.98
CA PRO A 112 6.07 9.82 8.65
C PRO A 112 5.47 9.81 10.06
N GLY A 113 4.83 8.69 10.41
CA GLY A 113 4.17 8.50 11.71
C GLY A 113 2.80 9.20 11.82
N LEU A 114 2.38 9.94 10.81
CA LEU A 114 1.08 10.62 10.77
C LEU A 114 0.11 9.91 9.81
N ILE A 115 -1.18 10.09 10.08
CA ILE A 115 -2.26 9.76 9.16
C ILE A 115 -2.47 10.97 8.24
N THR A 116 -2.45 10.74 6.94
CA THR A 116 -2.60 11.76 5.90
C THR A 116 -3.86 11.53 5.10
N PHE A 117 -4.40 12.62 4.54
CA PHE A 117 -5.59 12.60 3.70
C PHE A 117 -5.25 13.08 2.29
N THR A 118 -5.78 12.39 1.30
CA THR A 118 -5.78 12.83 -0.09
C THR A 118 -7.22 13.13 -0.49
N GLY A 119 -7.45 14.35 -0.96
CA GLY A 119 -8.76 14.81 -1.42
C GLY A 119 -9.30 14.00 -2.61
N PRO A 120 -10.55 14.23 -3.02
CA PRO A 120 -11.21 13.42 -4.02
C PRO A 120 -10.43 13.34 -5.34
N TYR A 121 -10.21 12.12 -5.84
CA TYR A 121 -9.63 11.85 -7.16
C TYR A 121 -10.29 10.63 -7.80
N LEU A 122 -10.08 10.45 -9.11
CA LEU A 122 -10.63 9.30 -9.84
C LEU A 122 -9.85 8.02 -9.53
N ASP A 123 -10.51 7.01 -8.98
CA ASP A 123 -9.90 5.72 -8.68
C ASP A 123 -9.51 4.96 -9.95
N VAL A 124 -8.24 4.60 -10.06
CA VAL A 124 -7.73 3.79 -11.17
C VAL A 124 -8.30 2.37 -11.13
N GLY A 125 -8.73 1.90 -9.95
CA GLY A 125 -9.44 0.65 -9.77
C GLY A 125 -10.93 0.69 -10.14
N GLY A 126 -11.45 1.81 -10.66
CA GLY A 126 -12.81 1.90 -11.18
C GLY A 126 -13.91 2.16 -10.15
N ALA A 127 -13.59 2.51 -8.89
CA ALA A 127 -14.60 2.80 -7.87
C ALA A 127 -15.29 4.18 -8.01
N GLY A 128 -14.91 4.98 -9.03
CA GLY A 128 -15.33 6.36 -9.21
C GLY A 128 -14.48 7.33 -8.40
N TYR A 129 -15.07 8.43 -7.93
CA TYR A 129 -14.36 9.38 -7.07
C TYR A 129 -14.18 8.83 -5.66
N VAL A 130 -12.93 8.84 -5.20
CA VAL A 130 -12.53 8.33 -3.89
C VAL A 130 -11.69 9.35 -3.15
N VAL A 131 -11.71 9.27 -1.83
CA VAL A 131 -10.72 9.91 -0.96
C VAL A 131 -9.82 8.83 -0.38
N THR A 132 -8.59 9.17 -0.01
CA THR A 132 -7.65 8.17 0.51
C THR A 132 -7.04 8.63 1.82
N ILE A 133 -7.06 7.74 2.80
CA ILE A 133 -6.35 7.89 4.06
C ILE A 133 -5.09 7.04 3.96
N SER A 134 -3.94 7.62 4.24
CA SER A 134 -2.63 6.97 4.03
C SER A 134 -1.69 7.23 5.20
N HIS A 135 -0.86 6.23 5.53
CA HIS A 135 0.16 6.36 6.57
C HIS A 135 1.38 5.47 6.29
N THR A 136 2.52 5.80 6.90
CA THR A 136 3.72 4.96 6.87
C THR A 136 3.60 3.78 7.82
N VAL A 137 3.97 2.59 7.35
CA VAL A 137 4.15 1.36 8.14
C VAL A 137 5.64 1.02 8.19
N HIS A 138 6.14 0.73 9.39
CA HIS A 138 7.52 0.33 9.61
C HIS A 138 7.56 -1.13 10.07
N SER A 139 8.42 -1.94 9.46
CA SER A 139 8.64 -3.31 9.95
C SER A 139 9.39 -3.24 11.29
N SER A 140 8.84 -3.86 12.33
CA SER A 140 9.33 -3.76 13.71
C SER A 140 10.71 -4.41 13.96
N SER A 141 11.33 -5.05 12.96
CA SER A 141 12.62 -5.74 13.11
C SER A 141 13.86 -4.84 12.97
N LEU A 142 13.73 -3.53 12.70
CA LEU A 142 14.89 -2.65 12.48
C LEU A 142 14.76 -1.23 13.08
N LEU A 143 14.01 -1.10 14.18
CA LEU A 143 13.84 0.18 14.89
C LEU A 143 15.12 0.72 15.58
N LYS A 144 16.30 0.11 15.38
CA LYS A 144 17.53 0.55 16.07
C LYS A 144 18.67 1.09 15.21
N LEU A 145 18.60 1.08 13.87
CA LEU A 145 19.77 1.54 13.11
C LEU A 145 19.54 2.51 11.93
N PHE A 146 18.35 2.62 11.32
CA PHE A 146 18.20 3.52 10.16
C PHE A 146 16.79 4.12 10.03
N PRO A 147 16.54 5.33 10.57
CA PRO A 147 15.21 5.97 10.54
C PRO A 147 14.72 6.41 9.15
N HIS A 148 15.54 6.29 8.09
CA HIS A 148 15.23 6.88 6.77
C HIS A 148 15.06 5.86 5.62
N ARG A 149 15.13 4.53 5.86
CA ARG A 149 15.25 3.59 4.73
C ARG A 149 14.54 2.24 4.90
N ARG A 150 13.26 2.23 5.24
CA ARG A 150 12.33 1.12 4.94
C ARG A 150 10.93 1.47 5.43
N CYS A 151 10.14 2.07 4.55
CA CYS A 151 8.74 2.39 4.82
C CYS A 151 7.89 1.59 3.84
N THR A 152 7.03 0.74 4.38
CA THR A 152 5.96 0.06 3.66
C THR A 152 4.69 0.90 3.90
N TYR A 153 3.80 1.10 2.93
CA TYR A 153 2.78 2.15 3.03
C TYR A 153 1.39 1.59 2.89
N GLN A 154 0.54 1.67 3.90
CA GLN A 154 -0.85 1.22 3.81
C GLN A 154 -1.78 2.42 3.59
N SER A 155 -2.78 2.24 2.73
CA SER A 155 -3.84 3.24 2.56
C SER A 155 -5.20 2.58 2.42
N ASP A 156 -6.18 3.19 3.07
CA ASP A 156 -7.59 2.82 2.95
C ASP A 156 -8.29 3.85 2.04
N VAL A 157 -8.94 3.36 1.00
CA VAL A 157 -9.67 4.17 0.02
C VAL A 157 -11.14 4.21 0.42
N TRP A 158 -11.66 5.41 0.64
CA TRP A 158 -13.04 5.63 1.05
C TRP A 158 -13.86 6.17 -0.12
N LYS A 159 -15.07 5.62 -0.32
CA LYS A 159 -16.02 6.16 -1.30
C LYS A 159 -16.50 7.53 -0.83
N GLY A 160 -16.42 8.55 -1.69
CA GLY A 160 -16.98 9.86 -1.39
C GLY A 160 -18.48 9.74 -1.11
N ALA A 161 -18.90 9.99 0.13
CA ALA A 161 -20.31 10.09 0.47
C ALA A 161 -20.91 11.25 -0.34
N ARG A 162 -21.94 10.96 -1.16
CA ARG A 162 -22.79 12.03 -1.68
C ARG A 162 -23.31 12.82 -0.47
N GLY A 163 -23.18 14.14 -0.55
CA GLY A 163 -23.25 15.03 0.59
C GLY A 163 -24.50 14.87 1.43
N GLU A 164 -24.35 14.23 2.59
CA GLU A 164 -25.16 14.51 3.76
C GLU A 164 -24.23 15.08 4.81
N ARG A 165 -24.39 16.38 5.10
CA ARG A 165 -23.75 17.02 6.25
C ARG A 165 -24.27 16.32 7.52
N LYS A 166 -23.49 15.40 8.07
CA LYS A 166 -23.57 15.06 9.49
C LYS A 166 -22.23 15.41 10.14
N SER A 167 -22.24 16.56 10.81
CA SER A 167 -21.20 16.96 11.75
C SER A 167 -21.17 15.90 12.86
N ALA A 168 -20.12 15.10 12.90
CA ALA A 168 -19.83 14.24 14.04
C ALA A 168 -18.64 14.87 14.77
N TYR A 169 -18.95 15.61 15.83
CA TYR A 169 -17.99 16.03 16.84
C TYR A 169 -17.28 14.78 17.40
N LEU A 170 -15.95 14.77 17.36
CA LEU A 170 -15.13 13.86 18.17
C LEU A 170 -15.19 14.35 19.63
N PRO A 171 -15.62 13.54 20.60
CA PRO A 171 -15.49 13.92 22.00
C PRO A 171 -14.01 13.85 22.41
N ALA A 172 -13.46 15.00 22.82
CA ALA A 172 -12.22 15.05 23.57
C ALA A 172 -12.39 14.24 24.87
N LYS A 173 -11.48 13.29 25.11
CA LYS A 173 -11.40 12.58 26.40
C LYS A 173 -11.04 13.59 27.49
N LEU A 174 -12.00 13.89 28.38
CA LEU A 174 -11.72 14.42 29.71
C LEU A 174 -11.29 13.25 30.62
N SER A 175 -10.12 13.35 31.23
CA SER A 175 -9.67 12.48 32.32
C SER A 175 -10.28 12.97 33.65
N PRO A 176 -10.74 12.08 34.54
CA PRO A 176 -11.17 12.46 35.88
C PRO A 176 -10.04 12.18 36.88
N HIS A 177 -9.37 13.24 37.34
CA HIS A 177 -8.69 13.23 38.62
C HIS A 177 -8.93 14.60 39.25
N ASP A 178 -9.87 14.65 40.19
CA ASP A 178 -9.60 15.16 41.54
C ASP A 178 -10.88 15.15 42.38
N SER A 179 -10.77 14.57 43.56
CA SER A 179 -11.67 14.69 44.71
C SER A 179 -10.85 14.29 45.95
N PRO A 180 -11.23 14.71 47.16
CA PRO A 180 -11.22 16.09 47.66
C PRO A 180 -10.39 16.20 48.96
N SER A 181 -10.09 17.41 49.40
CA SER A 181 -9.71 17.76 50.79
C SER A 181 -10.08 19.20 51.07
#